data_AF-A0A5N8V769-F1
#
_entry.id   AF-A0A5N8V769-F1
#
_cell.length_a   1.000
_cell.length_b   1.000
_cell.length_c   1.000
_cell.angle_alpha   90.00
_cell.angle_beta   90.00
_cell.angle_gamma   90.00
#
_symmetry.space_group_name_H-M   'P 1'
#
loop_
_entity.id
_entity.type
_entity.pdbx_description
1 polymer ?
#
loop_
_entity_poly.entity_id
_entity_poly.type
_entity_poly.pdbx_seq_one_letter_code
_entity_poly.pdbx_strand_id
1 'polypeptide(L)'
;MCQNLPDRRAAADTFKSVLPQAAQYDFVMTSTPDPDESYSGTCSAIGDDSQHLLNLHADMGVAMSWEQWAEQELPPTTGKVTYFSAGIKGVSTSDLAAIYVPCYSSETNTKQPHNLTIFAHALKSLKGSDSEVRQELIRLAESFGRYAHREAKCDLPSRLPD
;
A
#
# COMPACT_ATOMS: atom_id res chain seq x y z
N MET A 1 1.31 -15.74 5.16
CA MET A 1 0.80 -14.36 5.34
C MET A 1 1.98 -13.41 5.41
N CYS A 2 1.90 -12.22 4.80
CA CYS A 2 3.02 -11.27 4.81
C CYS A 2 3.42 -10.99 6.26
N GLN A 3 4.66 -11.34 6.60
CA GLN A 3 5.12 -11.46 8.00
C GLN A 3 5.10 -10.12 8.75
N ASN A 4 4.87 -9.05 8.02
CA ASN A 4 5.23 -7.71 8.41
C ASN A 4 4.02 -6.76 8.55
N LEU A 5 2.80 -7.27 8.41
CA LEU A 5 1.61 -6.53 8.79
C LEU A 5 1.52 -6.48 10.33
N PRO A 6 1.45 -5.28 10.94
CA PRO A 6 1.52 -5.12 12.40
C PRO A 6 0.37 -5.81 13.12
N ASP A 7 -0.79 -5.94 12.47
CA ASP A 7 -1.91 -6.75 12.93
C ASP A 7 -2.17 -7.89 11.94
N ARG A 8 -1.43 -8.98 12.15
CA ARG A 8 -1.55 -10.18 11.31
C ARG A 8 -2.95 -10.76 11.31
N ARG A 9 -3.72 -10.60 12.40
CA ARG A 9 -5.06 -11.17 12.49
C ARG A 9 -6.06 -10.31 11.74
N ALA A 10 -6.04 -8.99 11.95
CA ALA A 10 -6.90 -8.07 11.21
C ALA A 10 -6.59 -8.12 9.71
N ALA A 11 -5.31 -8.17 9.33
CA ALA A 11 -4.93 -8.37 7.94
C ALA A 11 -5.44 -9.72 7.40
N ALA A 12 -5.29 -10.81 8.14
CA ALA A 12 -5.85 -12.11 7.74
C ALA A 12 -7.37 -12.06 7.58
N ASP A 13 -8.07 -11.36 8.47
CA ASP A 13 -9.52 -11.25 8.45
C ASP A 13 -10.01 -10.37 7.28
N THR A 14 -9.32 -9.26 6.99
CA THR A 14 -9.53 -8.48 5.76
C THR A 14 -9.25 -9.31 4.52
N PHE A 15 -8.13 -10.04 4.46
CA PHE A 15 -7.83 -10.93 3.34
C PHE A 15 -8.91 -12.00 3.16
N LYS A 16 -9.39 -12.61 4.25
CA LYS A 16 -10.47 -13.62 4.17
C LYS A 16 -11.81 -13.03 3.75
N SER A 17 -12.11 -11.79 4.12
CA SER A 17 -13.39 -11.16 3.78
C SER A 17 -13.45 -10.77 2.30
N VAL A 18 -12.34 -10.29 1.73
CA VAL A 18 -12.33 -9.75 0.37
C VAL A 18 -11.70 -10.67 -0.68
N LEU A 19 -10.78 -11.57 -0.33
CA LEU A 19 -10.17 -12.42 -1.36
C LEU A 19 -11.18 -13.45 -1.92
N PRO A 20 -11.15 -13.71 -3.25
CA PRO A 20 -11.85 -14.83 -3.86
C PRO A 20 -11.55 -16.14 -3.14
N GLN A 21 -12.53 -17.04 -3.00
CA GLN A 21 -12.34 -18.29 -2.27
C GLN A 21 -11.23 -19.10 -2.92
N ALA A 22 -10.21 -19.46 -2.14
CA ALA A 22 -9.13 -20.35 -2.56
C ALA A 22 -8.94 -21.45 -1.50
N ALA A 23 -8.41 -22.60 -1.92
CA ALA A 23 -8.05 -23.66 -0.98
C ALA A 23 -6.82 -23.27 -0.15
N GLN A 24 -5.90 -22.51 -0.74
CA GLN A 24 -4.71 -21.97 -0.08
C GLN A 24 -4.40 -20.56 -0.61
N TYR A 25 -3.80 -19.74 0.25
CA TYR A 25 -3.17 -18.49 -0.19
C TYR A 25 -1.68 -18.52 0.14
N ASP A 26 -0.87 -18.25 -0.87
CA ASP A 26 0.55 -18.00 -0.71
C ASP A 26 0.81 -16.50 -0.64
N PHE A 27 1.77 -16.11 0.20
CA PHE A 27 2.11 -14.71 0.39
C PHE A 27 3.60 -14.54 0.11
N VAL A 28 3.92 -13.83 -0.97
CA VAL A 28 5.30 -13.54 -1.34
C VAL A 28 5.61 -12.11 -0.94
N MET A 29 6.70 -11.94 -0.20
CA MET A 29 7.14 -10.66 0.31
C MET A 29 8.57 -10.40 -0.10
N THR A 30 8.84 -9.20 -0.61
CA THR A 30 10.19 -8.71 -0.85
C THR A 30 10.32 -7.34 -0.21
N SER A 31 11.46 -7.07 0.43
CA SER A 31 11.77 -5.76 0.99
C SER A 31 13.25 -5.52 0.83
N THR A 32 13.59 -4.34 0.32
CA THR A 32 14.96 -3.85 0.18
C THR A 32 15.06 -2.53 0.93
N PRO A 33 15.21 -2.58 2.27
CA PRO A 33 15.40 -1.37 3.04
C PRO A 33 16.86 -0.91 2.89
N ASP A 34 17.06 0.18 2.17
CA ASP A 34 18.26 1.00 2.30
C ASP A 34 17.88 2.30 3.04
N PRO A 35 18.16 2.39 4.34
CA PRO A 35 17.76 3.55 5.14
C PRO A 35 18.38 4.85 4.63
N ASP A 36 19.45 4.79 3.85
CA ASP A 36 20.19 5.95 3.36
C ASP A 36 20.04 6.20 1.85
N GLU A 37 19.38 5.32 1.08
CA GLU A 37 19.31 5.48 -0.39
C GLU A 37 17.92 5.20 -1.01
N SER A 38 17.16 4.21 -0.53
CA SER A 38 15.82 3.86 -1.08
C SER A 38 15.10 2.81 -0.24
N TYR A 39 13.77 2.82 -0.25
CA TYR A 39 12.97 1.72 0.32
C TYR A 39 12.00 1.22 -0.73
N SER A 40 11.99 -0.10 -0.95
CA SER A 40 10.95 -0.78 -1.70
C SER A 40 10.46 -2.01 -0.94
N GLY A 41 9.15 -2.23 -0.96
CA GLY A 41 8.50 -3.32 -0.26
C GLY A 41 7.26 -3.79 -1.01
N THR A 42 7.15 -5.10 -1.25
CA THR A 42 5.96 -5.69 -1.84
C THR A 42 5.45 -6.88 -1.04
N CYS A 43 4.15 -7.08 -1.07
CA CYS A 43 3.45 -8.22 -0.50
C CYS A 43 2.33 -8.62 -1.46
N SER A 44 2.48 -9.78 -2.10
CA SER A 44 1.46 -10.32 -3.00
C SER A 44 0.69 -11.45 -2.34
N ALA A 45 -0.64 -11.42 -2.45
CA ALA A 45 -1.51 -12.56 -2.14
C ALA A 45 -1.76 -13.35 -3.43
N ILE A 46 -1.38 -14.61 -3.42
CA ILE A 46 -1.50 -15.54 -4.55
C ILE A 46 -2.51 -16.62 -4.15
N GLY A 47 -3.54 -16.81 -4.98
CA GLY A 47 -4.56 -17.85 -4.79
C GLY A 47 -4.24 -19.13 -5.55
N ASP A 48 -5.27 -19.95 -5.73
CA ASP A 48 -5.19 -21.17 -6.54
C ASP A 48 -4.71 -20.84 -7.98
N ASP A 49 -4.09 -21.82 -8.63
CA ASP A 49 -3.49 -21.69 -9.97
C ASP A 49 -2.41 -20.59 -10.09
N SER A 50 -1.75 -20.25 -8.99
CA SER A 50 -0.71 -19.20 -8.94
C SER A 50 -1.21 -17.80 -9.36
N GLN A 51 -2.51 -17.54 -9.22
CA GLN A 51 -3.08 -16.26 -9.61
C GLN A 51 -2.80 -15.18 -8.56
N HIS A 52 -2.22 -14.05 -8.98
CA HIS A 52 -2.09 -12.88 -8.12
C HIS A 52 -3.46 -12.23 -7.91
N LEU A 53 -3.89 -12.14 -6.66
CA LEU A 53 -5.20 -11.61 -6.27
C LEU A 53 -5.09 -10.19 -5.75
N LEU A 54 -4.07 -9.93 -4.93
CA LEU A 54 -3.79 -8.62 -4.35
C LEU A 54 -2.28 -8.36 -4.37
N ASN A 55 -1.91 -7.11 -4.63
CA ASN A 55 -0.56 -6.59 -4.44
C ASN A 55 -0.58 -5.41 -3.47
N LEU A 56 0.18 -5.51 -2.38
CA LEU A 56 0.56 -4.39 -1.54
C LEU A 56 1.95 -3.93 -1.96
N HIS A 57 2.11 -2.65 -2.22
CA HIS A 57 3.35 -2.07 -2.69
C HIS A 57 3.67 -0.81 -1.88
N ALA A 58 4.97 -0.61 -1.66
CA ALA A 58 5.53 0.53 -0.99
C ALA A 58 6.84 0.88 -1.68
N ASP A 59 6.99 2.11 -2.13
CA ASP A 59 8.21 2.57 -2.79
C ASP A 59 8.52 4.00 -2.36
N MET A 60 9.79 4.27 -2.13
CA MET A 60 10.28 5.58 -1.74
C MET A 60 10.72 6.36 -2.97
N GLY A 61 10.28 7.60 -3.06
CA GLY A 61 10.70 8.50 -4.12
C GLY A 61 10.79 9.94 -3.64
N VAL A 62 11.37 10.78 -4.51
CA VAL A 62 11.45 12.23 -4.29
C VAL A 62 10.05 12.79 -4.08
N ALA A 63 9.90 13.63 -3.05
CA ALA A 63 8.64 14.25 -2.73
C ALA A 63 8.22 15.20 -3.87
N MET A 64 6.99 15.03 -4.34
CA MET A 64 6.39 15.86 -5.38
C MET A 64 5.01 16.37 -4.93
N SER A 65 4.34 17.17 -5.76
CA SER A 65 2.97 17.57 -5.45
C SER A 65 2.06 16.35 -5.45
N TRP A 66 0.99 16.42 -4.66
CA TRP A 66 0.00 15.35 -4.58
C TRP A 66 -0.58 15.01 -5.96
N GLU A 67 -0.88 16.04 -6.75
CA GLU A 67 -1.49 15.90 -8.07
C GLU A 67 -0.53 15.22 -9.06
N GLN A 68 0.77 15.59 -9.01
CA GLN A 68 1.80 14.93 -9.82
C GLN A 68 2.00 13.47 -9.41
N TRP A 69 2.06 13.20 -8.11
CA TRP A 69 2.18 11.84 -7.58
C TRP A 69 1.02 10.95 -8.03
N ALA A 70 -0.22 11.45 -7.92
CA ALA A 70 -1.40 10.68 -8.29
C ALA A 70 -1.46 10.35 -9.79
N GLU A 71 -0.86 11.21 -10.63
CA GLU A 71 -0.78 11.02 -12.08
C GLU A 71 0.35 10.07 -12.50
N GLN A 72 1.49 10.11 -11.82
CA GLN A 72 2.73 9.46 -12.28
C GLN A 72 3.03 8.13 -11.58
N GLU A 73 2.64 7.98 -10.31
CA GLU A 73 3.11 6.88 -9.45
C GLU A 73 2.07 5.77 -9.23
N LEU A 74 0.82 6.01 -9.63
CA LEU A 74 -0.25 5.04 -9.43
C LEU A 74 -0.34 4.05 -10.60
N PRO A 75 -0.52 2.74 -10.32
CA PRO A 75 -0.73 1.78 -11.39
C PRO A 75 -2.04 2.05 -12.13
N PRO A 76 -2.19 1.55 -13.38
CA PRO A 76 -3.46 1.56 -14.07
C PRO A 76 -4.55 0.90 -13.20
N THR A 77 -5.70 1.56 -13.13
CA THR A 77 -6.81 1.19 -12.25
C THR A 77 -8.13 1.30 -12.99
N THR A 78 -9.16 0.59 -12.51
CA THR A 78 -10.51 0.64 -13.06
C THR A 78 -11.47 1.42 -12.18
N GLY A 79 -12.56 1.92 -12.78
CA GLY A 79 -13.63 2.59 -12.05
C GLY A 79 -13.36 4.07 -11.78
N LYS A 80 -14.18 4.65 -10.89
CA LYS A 80 -14.17 6.09 -10.61
C LYS A 80 -13.12 6.41 -9.54
N VAL A 81 -12.19 7.29 -9.88
CA VAL A 81 -11.24 7.87 -8.93
C VAL A 81 -11.97 8.71 -7.89
N THR A 82 -11.71 8.39 -6.61
CA THR A 82 -12.19 9.13 -5.46
C THR A 82 -11.02 9.47 -4.54
N TYR A 83 -10.92 10.74 -4.19
CA TYR A 83 -9.95 11.21 -3.21
C TYR A 83 -10.49 11.01 -1.79
N PHE A 84 -9.61 10.64 -0.86
CA PHE A 84 -9.93 10.51 0.56
C PHE A 84 -8.83 11.11 1.43
N SER A 85 -9.14 11.28 2.72
CA SER A 85 -8.17 11.69 3.74
C SER A 85 -8.02 10.57 4.76
N ALA A 86 -6.80 10.07 4.92
CA ALA A 86 -6.39 9.10 5.94
C ALA A 86 -5.34 9.75 6.84
N GLY A 87 -5.62 10.97 7.33
CA GLY A 87 -4.61 11.86 7.94
C GLY A 87 -3.59 12.44 6.94
N ILE A 88 -3.51 11.83 5.74
CA ILE A 88 -2.86 12.31 4.52
C ILE A 88 -3.81 12.18 3.33
N LYS A 89 -3.46 12.81 2.20
CA LYS A 89 -4.23 12.66 0.96
C LYS A 89 -4.10 11.21 0.45
N GLY A 90 -5.21 10.65 -0.02
CA GLY A 90 -5.34 9.28 -0.56
C GLY A 90 -6.16 9.25 -1.86
N VAL A 91 -5.88 8.27 -2.73
CA VAL A 91 -6.64 7.98 -3.96
C VAL A 91 -7.22 6.59 -3.86
N SER A 92 -8.50 6.43 -4.19
CA SER A 92 -9.17 5.14 -4.19
C SER A 92 -10.06 4.95 -5.41
N THR A 93 -10.19 3.72 -5.84
CA THR A 93 -11.08 3.28 -6.93
C THR A 93 -11.81 1.99 -6.50
N SER A 94 -12.37 1.23 -7.44
CA SER A 94 -12.96 -0.09 -7.17
C SER A 94 -11.92 -1.19 -6.94
N ASP A 95 -10.68 -1.00 -7.40
CA ASP A 95 -9.61 -2.00 -7.33
C ASP A 95 -8.30 -1.49 -6.70
N LEU A 96 -8.20 -0.19 -6.40
CA LEU A 96 -7.00 0.42 -5.86
C LEU A 96 -7.33 1.28 -4.64
N ALA A 97 -6.47 1.24 -3.63
CA ALA A 97 -6.33 2.30 -2.65
C ALA A 97 -4.86 2.65 -2.49
N ALA A 98 -4.54 3.93 -2.62
CA ALA A 98 -3.19 4.45 -2.57
C ALA A 98 -3.11 5.67 -1.65
N ILE A 99 -1.98 5.81 -0.97
CA ILE A 99 -1.71 6.89 -0.02
C ILE A 99 -0.26 7.36 -0.19
N TYR A 100 -0.04 8.65 0.04
CA TYR A 100 1.28 9.28 -0.10
C TYR A 100 1.82 9.79 1.23
N VAL A 101 2.76 9.04 1.79
CA VAL A 101 3.19 9.18 3.19
C VAL A 101 4.51 9.95 3.24
N PRO A 102 4.63 11.05 3.99
CA PRO A 102 5.92 11.70 4.24
C PRO A 102 6.92 10.72 4.87
N CYS A 103 8.19 10.75 4.44
CA CYS A 103 9.20 9.88 5.01
C CYS A 103 10.46 10.61 5.47
N TYR A 104 11.21 11.23 4.54
CA TYR A 104 12.43 11.97 4.86
C TYR A 104 12.30 13.45 4.59
N SER A 105 12.73 14.27 5.55
CA SER A 105 12.86 15.71 5.36
C SER A 105 14.00 16.08 4.39
N SER A 106 15.08 15.29 4.41
CA SER A 106 16.24 15.41 3.53
C SER A 106 16.97 14.08 3.47
N GLU A 107 16.93 13.40 2.32
CA GLU A 107 17.65 12.15 2.08
C GLU A 107 19.18 12.38 2.05
N THR A 108 19.96 11.38 2.45
CA THR A 108 21.39 11.49 2.75
C THR A 108 22.24 11.96 1.57
N ASN A 109 21.95 11.50 0.34
CA ASN A 109 22.74 11.78 -0.87
C ASN A 109 22.27 13.02 -1.63
N THR A 110 20.99 13.07 -1.96
CA THR A 110 20.38 14.11 -2.81
C THR A 110 20.00 15.36 -2.03
N LYS A 111 19.87 15.25 -0.70
CA LYS A 111 19.33 16.27 0.21
C LYS A 111 17.89 16.66 -0.10
N GLN A 112 17.16 15.86 -0.88
CA GLN A 112 15.78 16.12 -1.24
C GLN A 112 14.81 15.47 -0.24
N PRO A 113 13.63 16.06 -0.01
CA PRO A 113 12.58 15.40 0.76
C PRO A 113 12.08 14.17 0.01
N HIS A 114 11.83 13.06 0.71
CA HIS A 114 11.27 11.83 0.15
C HIS A 114 9.96 11.46 0.83
N ASN A 115 9.08 10.85 0.04
CA ASN A 115 7.83 10.26 0.50
C ASN A 115 7.74 8.79 0.08
N LEU A 116 6.89 8.03 0.75
CA LEU A 116 6.50 6.68 0.38
C LEU A 116 5.19 6.71 -0.41
N THR A 117 5.24 6.16 -1.62
CA THR A 117 4.06 5.73 -2.37
C THR A 117 3.62 4.38 -1.83
N ILE A 118 2.42 4.30 -1.26
CA ILE A 118 1.86 3.05 -0.76
C ILE A 118 0.58 2.75 -1.51
N PHE A 119 0.38 1.52 -1.97
CA PHE A 119 -0.91 1.10 -2.48
C PHE A 119 -1.27 -0.36 -2.18
N ALA A 120 -2.58 -0.60 -2.10
CA ALA A 120 -3.21 -1.91 -2.15
C ALA A 120 -3.99 -2.01 -3.46
N HIS A 121 -3.60 -2.96 -4.32
CA HIS A 121 -4.15 -3.15 -5.65
C HIS A 121 -4.74 -4.57 -5.79
N ALA A 122 -6.05 -4.63 -5.98
CA ALA A 122 -6.78 -5.83 -6.36
C ALA A 122 -6.57 -6.13 -7.85
N LEU A 123 -5.82 -7.19 -8.14
CA LEU A 123 -5.55 -7.61 -9.52
C LEU A 123 -6.67 -8.48 -10.10
N LYS A 124 -7.61 -8.88 -9.24
CA LYS A 124 -8.85 -9.61 -9.55
C LYS A 124 -9.98 -9.02 -8.72
N SER A 125 -11.21 -9.22 -9.19
CA SER A 125 -12.42 -8.84 -8.45
C SER A 125 -12.41 -9.48 -7.07
N LEU A 126 -12.49 -8.64 -6.06
CA LEU A 126 -12.63 -9.05 -4.67
C LEU A 126 -14.11 -9.32 -4.34
N LYS A 127 -14.37 -10.11 -3.30
CA LYS A 127 -15.71 -10.35 -2.79
C LYS A 127 -16.24 -9.13 -2.06
N GLY A 128 -17.54 -8.86 -2.25
CA GLY A 128 -18.24 -7.74 -1.63
C GLY A 128 -18.68 -6.71 -2.65
N SER A 129 -19.35 -5.66 -2.18
CA SER A 129 -19.66 -4.48 -2.98
C SER A 129 -18.42 -3.61 -3.20
N ASP A 130 -18.40 -2.80 -4.26
CA ASP A 130 -17.30 -1.86 -4.54
C ASP A 130 -16.97 -0.96 -3.34
N SER A 131 -17.99 -0.57 -2.56
CA SER A 131 -17.81 0.25 -1.36
C SER A 131 -17.10 -0.51 -0.24
N GLU A 132 -17.46 -1.77 0.00
CA GLU A 132 -16.81 -2.62 1.01
C GLU A 132 -15.37 -2.93 0.61
N VAL A 133 -15.17 -3.35 -0.64
CA VAL A 133 -13.85 -3.63 -1.19
C VAL A 133 -12.93 -2.42 -1.07
N ARG A 134 -13.42 -1.24 -1.46
CA ARG A 134 -12.66 0.00 -1.35
C ARG A 134 -12.24 0.33 0.08
N GLN A 135 -13.14 0.17 1.06
CA GLN A 135 -12.80 0.43 2.46
C GLN A 135 -11.72 -0.53 2.97
N GLU A 136 -11.80 -1.80 2.59
CA GLU A 136 -10.78 -2.79 2.97
C GLU A 136 -9.44 -2.53 2.29
N LEU A 137 -9.42 -2.11 1.02
CA LEU A 137 -8.19 -1.69 0.34
C LEU A 137 -7.54 -0.49 1.04
N ILE A 138 -8.34 0.50 1.48
CA ILE A 138 -7.83 1.65 2.24
C ILE A 138 -7.18 1.18 3.55
N ARG A 139 -7.86 0.32 4.32
CA ARG A 139 -7.30 -0.22 5.57
C ARG A 139 -6.01 -1.00 5.35
N LEU A 140 -5.94 -1.78 4.27
CA LEU A 140 -4.72 -2.51 3.89
C LEU A 140 -3.58 -1.54 3.53
N ALA A 141 -3.84 -0.52 2.72
CA ALA A 141 -2.86 0.49 2.36
C ALA A 141 -2.34 1.25 3.59
N GLU A 142 -3.23 1.65 4.51
CA GLU A 142 -2.84 2.32 5.76
C GLU A 142 -1.99 1.41 6.66
N SER A 143 -2.43 0.16 6.87
CA SER A 143 -1.70 -0.82 7.70
C SER A 143 -0.32 -1.13 7.13
N PHE A 144 -0.23 -1.35 5.81
CA PHE A 144 1.03 -1.58 5.12
C PHE A 144 1.91 -0.33 5.11
N GLY A 145 1.32 0.86 4.96
CA GLY A 145 2.01 2.14 5.04
C GLY A 145 2.64 2.38 6.41
N ARG A 146 1.93 2.07 7.50
CA ARG A 146 2.49 2.13 8.87
C ARG A 146 3.68 1.19 9.04
N TYR A 147 3.63 0.00 8.45
CA TYR A 147 4.76 -0.92 8.44
C TYR A 147 5.93 -0.38 7.63
N ALA A 148 5.70 -0.05 6.36
CA ALA A 148 6.73 0.44 5.44
C ALA A 148 7.44 1.67 5.99
N HIS A 149 6.69 2.61 6.58
CA HIS A 149 7.24 3.80 7.20
C HIS A 149 8.20 3.49 8.36
N ARG A 150 7.89 2.48 9.19
CA ARG A 150 8.78 2.07 10.28
C ARG A 150 10.05 1.38 9.78
N GLU A 151 9.92 0.53 8.76
CA GLU A 151 11.06 -0.21 8.21
C GLU A 151 11.99 0.66 7.40
N ALA A 152 11.42 1.61 6.66
CA ALA A 152 12.14 2.64 5.95
C ALA A 152 12.82 3.62 6.92
N LYS A 153 12.58 3.53 8.24
CA LYS A 153 13.15 4.40 9.28
C LYS A 153 12.96 5.90 9.01
N CYS A 154 11.80 6.24 8.45
CA CYS A 154 11.42 7.62 8.16
C CYS A 154 11.60 8.56 9.38
N ASP A 155 12.12 9.77 9.16
CA ASP A 155 12.36 10.79 10.20
C ASP A 155 11.13 11.67 10.46
N LEU A 156 10.24 11.78 9.47
CA LEU A 156 8.98 12.50 9.56
C LEU A 156 7.89 11.59 10.16
N PRO A 157 6.85 12.17 10.78
CA PRO A 157 5.68 11.40 11.20
C PRO A 157 4.86 10.94 9.98
N SER A 158 4.38 9.69 10.00
CA SER A 158 3.57 9.11 8.92
C SER A 158 2.24 9.83 8.70
N ARG A 159 1.69 10.42 9.77
CA ARG A 159 0.35 11.06 9.80
C ARG A 159 -0.81 10.12 9.45
N LEU A 160 -0.56 8.81 9.38
CA LEU A 160 -1.62 7.80 9.20
C LEU A 160 -2.42 7.65 10.49
N PRO A 161 -3.71 7.32 10.41
CA PRO A 161 -4.50 6.94 11.59
C PRO A 161 -3.88 5.70 12.26
N ASP A 162 -4.04 5.59 13.58
CA ASP A 162 -3.63 4.41 14.35
C ASP A 162 -4.54 3.20 14.08
#